data_AF-A0A699UB76-F1
#
_entry.id   AF-A0A699UB76-F1
#
_cell.length_a   1.000
_cell.length_b   1.000
_cell.length_c   1.000
_cell.angle_alpha   90.00
_cell.angle_beta   90.00
_cell.angle_gamma   90.00
#
_symmetry.space_group_name_H-M   'P 1'
#
loop_
_entity.id
_entity.type
_entity.pdbx_description
1 polymer ?
#
loop_
_entity_poly.entity_id
_entity_poly.type
_entity_poly.pdbx_seq_one_letter_code
_entity_poly.pdbx_strand_id
1 'polypeptide(L)'
;AEEHIAVQRESKARTTLLQSILDDHVIDFHYMDDAKDIWNAVKARFGGNAESKKMRKSMLKQKFLKFRIGEAEGLHKGYDMMQKILSQLNQLNAKP
;
A
#
# COMPACT_ATOMS: atom_id res chain seq x y z
N ALA A 1 -4.10 14.82 -31.89
CA ALA A 1 -5.24 14.32 -31.09
C ALA A 1 -4.84 13.12 -30.24
N GLU A 2 -4.20 12.10 -30.81
CA GLU A 2 -3.77 10.90 -30.09
C GLU A 2 -2.66 11.16 -29.05
N GLU A 3 -1.68 12.02 -29.37
CA GLU A 3 -0.60 12.39 -28.44
C GLU A 3 -1.13 13.06 -27.17
N HIS A 4 -2.08 13.98 -27.30
CA HIS A 4 -2.73 14.63 -26.15
C HIS A 4 -3.47 13.62 -25.27
N ILE A 5 -4.10 12.60 -25.87
CA ILE A 5 -4.77 11.52 -25.13
C ILE A 5 -3.73 10.64 -24.42
N ALA A 6 -2.59 10.36 -25.05
CA ALA A 6 -1.51 9.58 -24.46
C ALA A 6 -0.90 10.29 -23.24
N VAL A 7 -0.57 11.59 -23.35
CA VAL A 7 -0.05 12.41 -22.24
C VAL A 7 -1.04 12.46 -21.07
N GLN A 8 -2.33 12.60 -21.35
CA GLN A 8 -3.36 12.60 -20.29
C GLN A 8 -3.44 11.26 -19.56
N ARG A 9 -3.36 10.14 -20.29
CA ARG A 9 -3.37 8.78 -19.70
C ARG A 9 -2.13 8.57 -18.84
N GLU A 10 -0.97 9.01 -19.31
CA GLU A 10 0.29 8.93 -18.58
C GLU A 10 0.24 9.73 -17.27
N SER A 11 -0.20 10.98 -17.34
CA SER A 11 -0.38 11.84 -16.14
C SER A 11 -1.34 11.22 -15.13
N LYS A 12 -2.43 10.60 -15.60
CA LYS A 12 -3.40 9.93 -14.73
C LYS A 12 -2.81 8.67 -14.09
N ALA A 13 -2.04 7.88 -14.85
CA ALA A 13 -1.36 6.69 -14.35
C ALA A 13 -0.33 7.05 -13.28
N ARG A 14 0.52 8.06 -13.51
CA ARG A 14 1.49 8.57 -12.54
C ARG A 14 0.81 9.02 -11.24
N THR A 15 -0.23 9.85 -11.35
CA THR A 15 -0.97 10.35 -10.18
C THR A 15 -1.56 9.22 -9.36
N THR A 16 -2.19 8.24 -10.03
CA THR A 16 -2.81 7.08 -9.37
C THR A 16 -1.76 6.22 -8.65
N LEU A 17 -0.60 5.99 -9.29
CA LEU A 17 0.49 5.22 -8.68
C LEU A 17 1.06 5.93 -7.45
N LEU A 18 1.32 7.24 -7.53
CA LEU A 18 1.85 8.01 -6.39
C LEU A 18 0.85 8.02 -5.21
N GLN A 19 -0.44 8.20 -5.46
CA GLN A 19 -1.49 8.13 -4.42
C GLN A 19 -1.62 6.76 -3.76
N SER A 20 -1.18 5.69 -4.43
CA SER A 20 -1.21 4.33 -3.87
C SER A 20 -0.03 4.04 -2.93
N ILE A 21 1.02 4.88 -2.95
CA ILE A 21 2.20 4.77 -2.09
C ILE A 21 1.91 5.55 -0.80
N LEU A 22 2.25 4.99 0.36
CA LEU A 22 2.11 5.67 1.65
C LEU A 22 2.90 6.99 1.66
N ASP A 23 2.32 8.04 2.24
CA ASP A 23 2.83 9.43 2.18
C ASP A 23 4.34 9.54 2.49
N ASP A 24 4.83 8.85 3.51
CA ASP A 24 6.24 8.89 3.94
C ASP A 24 7.25 8.40 2.89
N HIS A 25 6.78 7.68 1.86
CA HIS A 25 7.63 7.13 0.80
C HIS A 25 7.37 7.77 -0.56
N VAL A 26 6.36 8.64 -0.69
CA VAL A 26 5.96 9.21 -1.98
C VAL A 26 7.06 10.10 -2.58
N ILE A 27 7.81 10.79 -1.72
CA ILE A 27 8.96 11.65 -2.09
C ILE A 27 10.02 10.87 -2.88
N ASP A 28 10.21 9.59 -2.56
CA ASP A 28 11.20 8.73 -3.20
C ASP A 28 10.83 8.34 -4.65
N PHE A 29 9.65 8.72 -5.13
CA PHE A 29 9.17 8.42 -6.49
C PHE A 29 8.82 9.69 -7.28
N HIS A 30 8.89 10.88 -6.67
CA HIS A 30 8.50 12.15 -7.32
C HIS A 30 9.43 12.58 -8.45
N TYR A 31 10.68 12.10 -8.47
CA TYR A 31 11.65 12.39 -9.53
C TYR A 31 11.50 11.51 -10.78
N MET A 32 10.57 10.55 -10.78
CA MET A 32 10.37 9.63 -11.91
C MET A 32 9.35 10.23 -12.89
N ASP A 33 9.76 10.35 -14.15
CA ASP A 33 8.98 11.01 -15.19
C ASP A 33 7.88 10.11 -15.77
N ASP A 34 8.09 8.78 -15.77
CA ASP A 34 7.17 7.82 -16.37
C ASP A 34 6.48 6.90 -15.34
N ALA A 35 5.20 6.63 -15.54
CA ALA A 35 4.38 5.72 -14.74
C ALA A 35 4.95 4.29 -14.75
N LYS A 36 5.56 3.87 -15.88
CA LYS A 36 6.22 2.57 -15.99
C LYS A 36 7.38 2.44 -15.02
N ASP A 37 8.19 3.49 -14.87
CA ASP A 37 9.35 3.50 -14.01
C ASP A 37 8.94 3.57 -12.54
N ILE A 38 7.93 4.40 -12.22
CA ILE A 38 7.29 4.40 -10.89
C ILE A 38 6.81 2.99 -10.54
N TRP A 39 6.08 2.32 -11.44
CA TRP A 39 5.60 0.96 -11.21
C TRP A 39 6.72 -0.05 -10.97
N ASN A 40 7.80 0.02 -11.75
CA ASN A 40 8.94 -0.88 -11.57
C ASN A 40 9.67 -0.63 -10.26
N ALA A 41 9.88 0.63 -9.87
CA ALA A 41 10.49 0.97 -8.59
C ALA A 41 9.60 0.55 -7.41
N VAL A 42 8.28 0.76 -7.50
CA VAL A 42 7.31 0.30 -6.50
C VAL A 42 7.37 -1.22 -6.37
N LYS A 43 7.39 -1.97 -7.47
CA LYS A 43 7.57 -3.44 -7.42
C LYS A 43 8.92 -3.84 -6.84
N ALA A 44 10.01 -3.19 -7.22
CA ALA A 44 11.34 -3.51 -6.71
C ALA A 44 11.42 -3.29 -5.19
N ARG A 45 10.80 -2.20 -4.70
CA ARG A 45 10.80 -1.84 -3.28
C ARG A 45 9.78 -2.58 -2.44
N PHE A 46 8.58 -2.83 -2.97
CA PHE A 46 7.43 -3.36 -2.21
C PHE A 46 6.93 -4.73 -2.69
N GLY A 47 7.44 -5.24 -3.80
CA GLY A 47 7.00 -6.48 -4.47
C GLY A 47 7.57 -7.75 -3.86
N GLY A 48 7.47 -7.92 -2.54
CA GLY A 48 7.74 -9.21 -1.89
C GLY A 48 9.18 -9.47 -1.48
N ASN A 49 10.06 -8.46 -1.50
CA ASN A 49 11.38 -8.57 -0.87
C ASN A 49 11.27 -8.57 0.67
N ALA A 50 12.35 -8.97 1.36
CA ALA A 50 12.38 -9.09 2.83
C ALA A 50 12.02 -7.79 3.57
N GLU A 51 12.50 -6.65 3.07
CA GLU A 51 12.22 -5.34 3.67
C GLU A 51 10.75 -4.94 3.53
N SER A 52 10.12 -5.20 2.38
CA SER A 52 8.68 -4.96 2.17
C SER A 52 7.82 -5.80 3.12
N LYS A 53 8.23 -7.06 3.38
CA LYS A 53 7.57 -7.94 4.35
C LYS A 53 7.75 -7.43 5.77
N LYS A 54 8.94 -6.95 6.13
CA LYS A 54 9.24 -6.33 7.43
C LYS A 54 8.42 -5.05 7.64
N MET A 55 8.33 -4.20 6.63
CA MET A 55 7.54 -2.98 6.64
C MET A 55 6.04 -3.28 6.81
N ARG A 56 5.46 -4.17 5.99
CA ARG A 56 4.05 -4.59 6.14
C ARG A 56 3.76 -5.17 7.52
N LYS A 57 4.68 -5.98 8.06
CA LYS A 57 4.56 -6.54 9.42
C LYS A 57 4.59 -5.44 10.48
N SER A 58 5.46 -4.43 10.35
CA SER A 58 5.53 -3.28 11.26
C SER A 58 4.23 -2.47 11.23
N MET A 59 3.69 -2.19 10.04
CA MET A 59 2.42 -1.49 9.87
C MET A 59 1.24 -2.23 10.50
N LEU A 60 1.16 -3.55 10.30
CA LEU A 60 0.10 -4.37 10.91
C LEU A 60 0.17 -4.35 12.44
N LYS A 61 1.38 -4.43 13.01
CA LYS A 61 1.58 -4.26 14.46
C LYS A 61 1.12 -2.89 14.95
N GLN A 62 1.45 -1.82 14.23
CA GLN A 62 0.99 -0.47 14.56
C GLN A 62 -0.54 -0.35 14.50
N LYS A 63 -1.19 -0.91 13.48
CA LYS A 63 -2.66 -0.96 13.39
C LYS A 63 -3.29 -1.72 14.55
N PHE A 64 -2.69 -2.84 14.95
CA PHE A 64 -3.14 -3.62 16.11
C PHE A 64 -2.94 -2.86 17.43
N LEU A 65 -1.80 -2.20 17.63
CA LEU A 65 -1.53 -1.43 18.86
C LEU A 65 -2.42 -0.19 18.98
N LYS A 66 -2.76 0.44 17.86
CA LYS A 66 -3.67 1.60 17.81
C LYS A 66 -5.14 1.20 17.77
N PHE A 67 -5.45 -0.10 17.76
CA PHE A 67 -6.81 -0.60 17.68
C PHE A 67 -7.61 -0.19 18.92
N ARG A 68 -8.76 0.43 18.69
CA ARG A 68 -9.77 0.74 19.70
C ARG A 68 -11.15 0.50 19.07
N ILE A 69 -12.05 -0.11 19.82
CA ILE A 69 -13.46 -0.24 19.45
C ILE A 69 -14.19 0.89 20.16
N GLY A 70 -14.83 1.80 19.42
CA GLY A 70 -15.71 2.79 20.02
C GLY A 70 -16.92 2.12 20.66
N GLU A 71 -17.48 2.68 21.73
CA GLU A 71 -18.66 2.12 22.41
C GLU A 71 -19.85 1.90 21.46
N ALA A 72 -19.97 2.74 20.43
CA ALA A 72 -21.01 2.65 19.40
C ALA A 72 -20.71 1.63 18.27
N GLU A 73 -19.48 1.15 18.15
CA GLU A 73 -19.04 0.33 17.01
C GLU A 73 -19.36 -1.17 17.15
N GLY A 74 -19.71 -1.61 18.37
CA GLY A 74 -20.10 -2.98 18.66
C GLY A 74 -18.96 -4.00 18.52
N LEU A 75 -19.06 -5.11 19.25
CA LEU A 75 -18.03 -6.16 19.25
C LEU A 75 -17.83 -6.81 17.88
N HIS A 76 -18.88 -6.87 17.06
CA HIS A 76 -18.83 -7.49 15.73
C HIS A 76 -17.85 -6.77 14.79
N LYS A 77 -17.91 -5.43 14.73
CA LYS A 77 -16.97 -4.64 13.92
C LYS A 77 -15.52 -4.79 14.41
N GLY A 78 -15.34 -4.88 15.72
CA GLY A 78 -14.04 -5.17 16.32
C GLY A 78 -13.49 -6.53 15.91
N TYR A 79 -14.34 -7.56 15.93
CA TYR A 79 -14.00 -8.91 15.49
C TYR A 79 -13.59 -8.94 14.00
N ASP A 80 -14.36 -8.33 13.11
CA ASP A 80 -14.06 -8.29 11.67
C ASP A 80 -12.71 -7.62 11.38
N MET A 81 -12.42 -6.53 12.10
CA MET A 81 -11.14 -5.83 11.95
C MET A 81 -9.96 -6.65 12.48
N MET A 82 -10.13 -7.36 13.61
CA MET A 82 -9.12 -8.31 14.09
C MET A 82 -8.89 -9.46 13.11
N GLN A 83 -9.96 -10.06 12.59
CA GLN A 83 -9.87 -11.12 11.58
C GLN A 83 -9.10 -10.65 10.34
N LYS A 84 -9.35 -9.42 9.90
CA LYS A 84 -8.61 -8.80 8.78
C LYS A 84 -7.12 -8.68 9.06
N ILE A 85 -6.72 -8.21 10.25
CA ILE A 85 -5.30 -8.09 10.63
C ILE A 85 -4.63 -9.47 10.69
N LEU A 86 -5.29 -10.47 11.29
CA LEU A 86 -4.78 -11.84 11.38
C LEU A 86 -4.62 -12.50 10.01
N SER A 87 -5.60 -12.33 9.13
CA SER A 87 -5.53 -12.83 7.75
C SER A 87 -4.34 -12.24 6.99
N GLN A 88 -4.13 -10.92 7.11
CA GLN A 88 -2.98 -10.25 6.50
C GLN A 88 -1.63 -10.71 7.08
N LEU A 89 -1.56 -10.99 8.39
CA LEU A 89 -0.35 -11.56 9.02
C LEU A 89 -0.04 -12.97 8.51
N ASN A 90 -1.06 -13.81 8.33
CA ASN A 90 -0.89 -15.17 7.81
C ASN A 90 -0.39 -15.16 6.36
N GLN A 91 -0.94 -14.28 5.52
CA GLN A 91 -0.49 -14.09 4.13
C GLN A 91 0.97 -13.66 4.04
N LEU A 92 1.46 -12.87 5.00
CA LEU A 92 2.88 -12.51 5.04
C LEU A 92 3.76 -13.73 5.35
N ASN A 93 3.32 -14.67 6.18
CA ASN A 93 4.10 -15.83 6.60
C ASN A 93 3.96 -17.04 5.67
N ALA A 94 2.99 -17.03 4.75
CA ALA A 94 2.88 -18.02 3.70
C ALA A 94 4.16 -18.05 2.86
N LYS A 95 4.65 -19.27 2.57
CA LYS A 95 5.67 -19.45 1.54
C LYS A 95 5.03 -19.23 0.16
N PRO A 96 5.78 -18.74 -0.84
CA PRO A 96 5.29 -18.65 -2.22
C PRO A 96 4.77 -20.00 -2.72
#